data_AF-A0A7G1IEV0-F1
#
_entry.id   AF-A0A7G1IEV0-F1
#
_cell.length_a   1.000
_cell.length_b   1.000
_cell.length_c   1.000
_cell.angle_alpha   90.00
_cell.angle_beta   90.00
_cell.angle_gamma   90.00
#
_symmetry.space_group_name_H-M   'P 1'
#
loop_
_entity.id
_entity.type
_entity.pdbx_description
1 polymer ?
#
loop_
_entity_poly.entity_id
_entity_poly.type
_entity_poly.pdbx_seq_one_letter_code
_entity_poly.pdbx_strand_id
1 'polypeptide(L)'
;MRNSLPFNDIRHLQAHRFLVDEAYLLDAQRYEEWLDIMTDDIRYVMPVRVTTARGAGFDTSPGMAHFDEDKYSLTQRVARFATEHAWTEDPRRDCGISSPTCAPSPAQTPSM
;
A
#
# COMPACT_ATOMS: atom_id res chain seq x y z
N MET A 1 19.14 15.67 21.08
CA MET A 1 19.82 15.52 19.77
C MET A 1 19.46 14.16 19.21
N ARG A 2 18.98 14.08 17.97
CA ARG A 2 18.76 12.78 17.32
C ARG A 2 20.12 12.23 16.92
N ASN A 3 20.54 11.14 17.56
CA ASN A 3 21.80 10.48 17.27
C ASN A 3 21.61 9.64 16.00
N SER A 4 21.68 10.29 14.83
CA SER A 4 21.60 9.60 13.55
C SER A 4 22.87 8.80 13.33
N LEU A 5 22.75 7.54 12.90
CA LEU A 5 23.88 6.71 12.53
C LEU A 5 24.63 7.34 11.34
N PRO A 6 25.97 7.36 11.34
CA PRO A 6 26.72 7.85 10.19
C PRO A 6 26.55 6.90 8.99
N PHE A 7 26.61 7.45 7.79
CA PHE A 7 26.29 6.72 6.54
C PHE A 7 27.20 5.51 6.29
N ASN A 8 28.45 5.56 6.77
CA ASN A 8 29.44 4.49 6.65
C ASN A 8 29.34 3.43 7.76
N ASP A 9 28.40 3.56 8.70
CA ASP A 9 28.15 2.54 9.71
C ASP A 9 27.51 1.31 9.06
N ILE A 10 27.99 0.12 9.41
CA ILE A 10 27.43 -1.15 8.94
C ILE A 10 25.94 -1.25 9.28
N ARG A 11 25.53 -0.73 10.45
CA ARG A 11 24.12 -0.73 10.88
C ARG A 11 23.24 0.16 10.01
N HIS A 12 23.77 1.30 9.56
CA HIS A 12 23.08 2.18 8.62
C HIS A 12 22.91 1.48 7.26
N LEU A 13 23.95 0.82 6.76
CA LEU A 13 23.91 0.08 5.50
C LEU A 13 22.93 -1.10 5.56
N GLN A 14 22.86 -1.82 6.68
CA GLN A 14 21.90 -2.90 6.90
C GLN A 14 20.45 -2.39 6.91
N ALA A 15 20.17 -1.32 7.66
CA ALA A 15 18.84 -0.71 7.69
C ALA A 15 18.43 -0.15 6.32
N HIS A 16 19.35 0.49 5.60
CA HIS A 16 19.10 0.99 4.26
C HIS A 16 18.77 -0.14 3.27
N ARG A 17 19.51 -1.25 3.31
CA ARG A 17 19.21 -2.42 2.47
C ARG A 17 17.82 -2.97 2.74
N PHE A 18 17.48 -3.15 4.02
CA PHE A 18 16.15 -3.60 4.42
C PHE A 18 15.03 -2.70 3.85
N LEU A 19 15.17 -1.36 3.95
CA LEU A 19 14.18 -0.42 3.42
C LEU A 19 14.10 -0.45 1.88
N VAL A 20 15.22 -0.68 1.19
CA VAL A 20 15.22 -0.82 -0.27
C VAL A 20 14.54 -2.11 -0.72
N ASP A 21 14.82 -3.22 -0.03
CA ASP A 21 14.21 -4.51 -0.31
C ASP A 21 12.69 -4.47 -0.02
N GLU A 22 12.28 -3.81 1.06
CA GLU A 22 10.89 -3.56 1.39
C GLU A 22 10.17 -2.77 0.28
N ALA A 23 10.76 -1.66 -0.17
CA ALA A 23 10.20 -0.84 -1.24
C ALA A 23 10.04 -1.65 -2.54
N TYR A 24 11.02 -2.49 -2.87
CA TYR A 24 10.96 -3.35 -4.05
C TYR A 24 9.80 -4.36 -3.99
N LEU A 25 9.54 -4.97 -2.82
CA LEU A 25 8.41 -5.88 -2.64
C LEU A 25 7.06 -5.17 -2.77
N LEU A 26 6.94 -3.97 -2.21
CA LEU A 26 5.73 -3.14 -2.31
C LEU A 26 5.47 -2.68 -3.74
N ASP A 27 6.50 -2.23 -4.47
CA ASP A 27 6.39 -1.82 -5.87
C ASP A 27 6.02 -2.99 -6.80
N ALA A 28 6.50 -4.19 -6.50
CA ALA A 28 6.16 -5.42 -7.22
C ALA A 28 4.79 -6.01 -6.85
N GLN A 29 4.02 -5.35 -5.97
CA GLN A 29 2.75 -5.85 -5.42
C GLN A 29 2.87 -7.23 -4.73
N ARG A 30 4.06 -7.59 -4.25
CA ARG A 30 4.35 -8.87 -3.55
C ARG A 30 4.03 -8.73 -2.06
N TYR A 31 2.76 -8.50 -1.75
CA TYR A 31 2.31 -8.19 -0.40
C TYR A 31 2.43 -9.35 0.60
N GLU A 32 2.32 -10.60 0.14
CA GLU A 32 2.50 -11.79 1.00
C GLU A 32 3.95 -11.89 1.49
N GLU A 33 4.92 -11.74 0.59
CA GLU A 33 6.34 -11.77 0.94
C GLU A 33 6.77 -10.55 1.77
N TRP A 34 6.13 -9.41 1.54
CA TRP A 34 6.30 -8.24 2.41
C TRP A 34 5.77 -8.51 3.83
N LEU A 35 4.66 -9.21 4.00
CA LEU A 35 4.16 -9.60 5.33
C LEU A 35 5.08 -10.60 6.05
N ASP A 36 5.74 -11.49 5.31
CA ASP A 36 6.66 -12.49 5.88
C ASP A 36 7.91 -11.85 6.48
N ILE A 37 8.40 -10.75 5.92
CA ILE A 37 9.55 -10.01 6.48
C ILE A 37 9.16 -9.12 7.67
N MET A 38 7.86 -8.92 7.92
CA MET A 38 7.36 -8.10 9.03
C MET A 38 7.22 -8.90 10.32
N THR A 39 7.56 -8.23 11.43
CA THR A 39 7.44 -8.80 12.78
C THR A 39 5.98 -9.02 13.19
N ASP A 40 5.73 -10.00 14.06
CA ASP A 40 4.38 -10.34 14.53
C ASP A 40 3.72 -9.25 15.39
N ASP A 41 4.53 -8.41 16.02
CA ASP A 41 4.11 -7.27 16.84
C ASP A 41 4.04 -5.94 16.06
N ILE A 42 4.01 -5.99 14.73
CA ILE A 42 3.89 -4.79 13.90
C ILE A 42 2.57 -4.07 14.16
N ARG A 43 2.66 -2.75 14.32
CA ARG A 43 1.51 -1.85 14.34
C ARG A 43 1.65 -0.82 13.23
N TYR A 44 0.86 -0.99 12.18
CA TYR A 44 0.89 -0.10 11.02
C TYR A 44 -0.09 1.06 11.24
N VAL A 45 0.46 2.18 11.72
CA VAL A 45 -0.32 3.38 12.07
C VAL A 45 -0.03 4.53 11.12
N MET A 46 -1.06 5.07 10.49
CA MET A 46 -0.98 6.32 9.73
C MET A 46 -1.93 7.34 10.35
N PRO A 47 -1.46 8.23 11.25
CA PRO A 47 -2.33 9.20 11.91
C PRO A 47 -2.83 10.27 10.95
N VAL A 48 -4.09 10.69 11.09
CA VAL A 48 -4.63 11.80 10.30
C VAL A 48 -3.96 13.10 10.74
N ARG A 49 -3.36 13.82 9.79
CA ARG A 49 -2.79 15.15 10.06
C ARG A 49 -3.89 16.19 9.97
N VAL A 50 -4.16 16.88 11.08
CA VAL A 50 -5.06 18.04 11.10
C VAL A 50 -4.19 19.30 10.98
N THR A 51 -4.49 20.16 10.00
CA THR A 51 -3.88 21.49 9.89
C THR A 51 -4.45 22.40 10.96
N THR A 52 -3.82 22.43 12.13
CA THR A 52 -4.10 23.44 13.17
C THR A 52 -3.30 24.72 12.88
N ALA A 53 -3.82 25.87 13.31
CA ALA A 53 -3.17 27.17 13.14
C ALA A 53 -1.71 27.16 13.64
N ARG A 54 -0.82 27.86 12.91
CA ARG A 54 0.62 27.97 13.17
C ARG A 54 0.90 28.25 14.65
N GLY A 55 1.35 27.23 15.39
CA GLY A 55 1.76 27.36 16.80
C GLY A 55 1.23 26.26 17.72
N ALA A 56 0.15 25.56 17.34
CA ALA A 56 -0.20 24.31 17.99
C ALA A 56 0.67 23.19 17.40
N GLY A 57 1.34 22.40 18.25
CA GLY A 57 2.10 21.24 17.84
C GLY A 57 1.26 20.30 16.97
N PHE A 58 1.91 19.42 16.21
CA PHE A 58 1.27 18.37 15.41
C PHE A 58 0.20 17.65 16.23
N ASP A 59 -1.04 18.11 16.12
CA ASP A 59 -2.16 17.54 16.87
C ASP A 59 -2.74 16.47 15.96
N THR A 60 -2.08 15.30 15.98
CA THR A 60 -2.69 14.09 15.46
C THR A 60 -3.92 13.85 16.33
N SER A 61 -5.13 13.98 15.76
CA SER A 61 -6.36 13.79 16.53
C SER A 61 -6.35 12.40 17.18
N PRO A 62 -6.33 12.30 18.52
CA PRO A 62 -6.34 11.01 19.20
C PRO A 62 -7.62 10.26 18.80
N GLY A 63 -7.49 9.15 18.09
CA GLY A 63 -8.62 8.31 17.67
C GLY A 63 -9.05 8.41 16.20
N MET A 64 -8.40 9.24 15.36
CA MET A 64 -8.51 9.10 13.91
C MET A 64 -7.15 8.80 13.29
N ALA A 65 -6.95 7.55 12.91
CA ALA A 65 -5.86 7.11 12.05
C ALA A 65 -6.46 6.62 10.73
N HIS A 66 -5.82 6.96 9.61
CA HIS A 66 -6.16 6.38 8.31
C HIS A 66 -5.95 4.86 8.31
N PHE A 67 -4.95 4.40 9.07
CA PHE A 67 -4.66 3.00 9.29
C PHE A 67 -4.25 2.82 10.75
N ASP A 68 -4.84 1.86 11.45
CA ASP A 68 -4.39 1.33 12.75
C ASP A 68 -4.56 -0.18 12.68
N GLU A 69 -3.59 -0.83 12.03
CA GLU A 69 -3.66 -2.24 11.67
C GLU A 69 -2.60 -3.04 12.45
N ASP A 70 -2.95 -4.25 12.87
CA ASP A 70 -2.03 -5.25 13.40
C ASP A 70 -1.65 -6.26 12.30
N LYS A 71 -0.74 -7.19 12.58
CA LYS A 71 -0.34 -8.19 11.57
C LYS A 71 -1.51 -9.04 11.08
N TYR A 72 -2.47 -9.34 11.96
CA TYR A 72 -3.63 -10.16 11.64
C TYR A 72 -4.56 -9.42 10.67
N SER A 73 -4.90 -8.17 10.96
CA SER A 73 -5.76 -7.35 10.12
C SER A 73 -5.09 -6.98 8.79
N LEU A 74 -3.77 -6.77 8.78
CA LEU A 74 -2.98 -6.63 7.54
C LEU A 74 -3.03 -7.91 6.69
N THR A 75 -2.92 -9.08 7.30
CA THR A 75 -3.01 -10.36 6.56
C THR A 75 -4.36 -10.52 5.88
N GLN A 76 -5.45 -10.18 6.58
CA GLN A 76 -6.80 -10.20 5.98
C GLN A 76 -6.91 -9.21 4.81
N ARG A 77 -6.29 -8.04 4.93
CA ARG A 77 -6.25 -7.02 3.87
C ARG A 77 -5.47 -7.50 2.65
N VAL A 78 -4.31 -8.13 2.84
CA VAL A 78 -3.51 -8.71 1.75
C VAL A 78 -4.27 -9.84 1.06
N ALA A 79 -4.94 -10.71 1.81
CA ALA A 79 -5.78 -11.77 1.24
C ALA A 79 -6.95 -11.18 0.40
N ARG A 80 -7.49 -10.03 0.80
CA ARG A 80 -8.47 -9.30 0.00
C ARG A 80 -7.85 -8.72 -1.27
N PHE A 81 -6.66 -8.12 -1.22
CA PHE A 81 -5.98 -7.61 -2.41
C PHE A 81 -5.62 -8.71 -3.43
N ALA A 82 -5.31 -9.92 -2.96
CA ALA A 82 -5.07 -11.08 -3.83
C ALA A 82 -6.34 -11.57 -4.56
N THR A 83 -7.52 -11.38 -3.96
CA THR A 83 -8.80 -11.83 -4.53
C THR A 83 -9.51 -10.72 -5.32
N GLU A 84 -9.42 -9.46 -4.86
CA GLU A 84 -9.77 -8.26 -5.61
C GLU A 84 -8.61 -7.88 -6.55
N HIS A 85 -8.30 -8.76 -7.51
CA HIS A 85 -7.94 -8.28 -8.86
C HIS A 85 -9.15 -7.55 -9.44
N ALA A 86 -9.45 -6.40 -8.83
CA ALA A 86 -10.39 -5.43 -9.33
C ALA A 86 -9.88 -5.02 -10.71
N TRP A 87 -10.79 -5.04 -11.66
CA TRP A 87 -10.66 -4.65 -13.07
C TRP A 87 -10.22 -3.18 -13.27
N THR A 88 -9.28 -2.67 -12.48
CA THR A 88 -8.87 -1.27 -12.46
C THR A 88 -7.40 -1.09 -12.84
N GLU A 89 -6.59 -2.15 -12.83
CA GLU A 89 -5.15 -2.07 -13.07
C GLU A 89 -4.62 -2.89 -14.25
N ASP A 90 -5.51 -3.45 -15.09
CA ASP A 90 -5.16 -3.73 -16.48
C ASP A 90 -5.82 -2.65 -17.36
N PRO A 91 -5.11 -1.54 -17.69
CA PRO A 91 -5.57 -0.72 -18.79
C PRO A 91 -5.52 -1.63 -20.02
N ARG A 92 -6.68 -2.10 -20.50
CA ARG A 92 -6.80 -2.72 -21.83
C ARG A 92 -5.99 -1.88 -22.80
N ARG A 93 -4.85 -2.43 -23.24
CA ARG A 93 -3.94 -1.80 -24.19
C ARG A 93 -4.52 -1.90 -25.60
N ASP A 94 -5.78 -1.54 -25.81
CA ASP A 94 -6.38 -1.55 -27.15
C ASP A 94 -7.65 -0.68 -27.28
N CYS A 95 -7.59 0.57 -26.86
CA CYS A 95 -8.50 1.56 -27.45
C CYS A 95 -7.70 2.73 -28.01
N GLY A 96 -7.01 2.45 -29.13
CA GLY A 96 -6.58 3.49 -30.04
C GLY A 96 -7.83 4.19 -30.59
N ILE A 97 -7.86 5.51 -30.46
CA ILE A 97 -8.95 6.44 -30.84
C ILE A 97 -9.35 6.35 -32.34
N SER A 98 -8.76 5.47 -33.14
CA SER A 98 -8.91 5.44 -34.61
C SER A 98 -9.63 4.21 -35.21
N SER A 99 -10.17 3.27 -34.43
CA SER A 99 -10.86 2.10 -34.99
C SER A 99 -12.38 2.10 -34.74
N PRO A 100 -13.24 2.13 -35.78
CA PRO A 100 -14.70 2.21 -35.64
C PRO A 100 -15.39 0.88 -35.26
N THR A 101 -14.69 -0.07 -34.65
CA THR A 101 -15.20 -1.44 -34.43
C THR A 101 -15.30 -1.79 -32.94
N CYS A 102 -15.74 -0.85 -32.12
CA CYS A 102 -16.18 -1.15 -30.75
C CYS A 102 -17.66 -1.54 -30.79
N ALA A 103 -17.95 -2.80 -31.11
CA ALA A 103 -19.31 -3.34 -30.98
C ALA A 103 -19.60 -3.61 -29.49
N PRO A 104 -20.73 -3.15 -28.92
CA PRO A 104 -21.14 -3.59 -27.60
C PRO A 104 -21.49 -5.09 -27.67
N SER A 105 -20.83 -5.90 -26.85
CA SER A 105 -21.21 -7.30 -26.64
C SER A 105 -22.66 -7.36 -26.16
N PRO A 106 -23.56 -8.15 -26.77
CA PRO A 106 -24.92 -8.25 -26.29
C PRO A 106 -24.93 -8.90 -24.90
N ALA A 107 -25.63 -8.22 -23.99
CA ALA A 107 -25.88 -8.66 -22.63
C ALA A 107 -26.40 -10.11 -22.63
N GLN A 108 -25.79 -10.95 -21.80
CA GLN A 108 -26.31 -12.28 -21.49
C GLN A 108 -27.65 -12.09 -20.75
N THR A 109 -28.74 -12.46 -21.42
CA THR A 109 -30.05 -12.66 -20.78
C THR A 109 -29.92 -13.83 -19.81
N PRO A 110 -30.30 -13.70 -18.52
CA PRO A 110 -30.40 -14.88 -17.67
C PRO A 110 -31.61 -15.70 -18.11
N SER A 111 -31.40 -16.99 -18.36
CA SER A 111 -32.49 -17.96 -18.56
C SER A 111 -33.02 -18.46 -17.21
N MET A 112 -34.35 -18.55 -17.18
CA MET A 112 -35.29 -19.07 -16.17
C MET A 112 -35.64 -18.17 -14.99
#